data_AF-A0A3N4NY13-F1
#
_entry.id   AF-A0A3N4NY13-F1
#
_cell.length_a   1.000
_cell.length_b   1.000
_cell.length_c   1.000
_cell.angle_alpha   90.00
_cell.angle_beta   90.00
_cell.angle_gamma   90.00
#
_symmetry.space_group_name_H-M   'P 1'
#
loop_
_entity.id
_entity.type
_entity.pdbx_description
1 polymer ?
#
loop_
_entity_poly.entity_id
_entity_poly.type
_entity_poly.pdbx_seq_one_letter_code
_entity_poly.pdbx_strand_id
1 'polypeptide(L)'
;MNKLLFITNALMAIVLSRFAISKLTGWEISVKAFIEMAKPLGIDPTFFRIATGILISVVVIGYLATAIFSLVKNNAITKFNIPFSEWAFYANLLGLLTMVGALIAEYTLRIEPKMLLVYIALGIVLLSSLNIFILNRKQKVIINKL
;
A
#
# COMPACT_ATOMS: atom_id res chain seq x y z
N MET A 1 -19.69 7.33 2.79
CA MET A 1 -18.24 7.11 3.04
C MET A 1 -17.59 6.29 1.93
N ASN A 2 -18.42 5.62 1.13
CA ASN A 2 -18.10 4.37 0.46
C ASN A 2 -17.38 4.55 -0.88
N LYS A 3 -17.87 5.46 -1.75
CA LYS A 3 -17.39 5.50 -3.14
C LYS A 3 -15.95 6.03 -3.29
N LEU A 4 -15.57 7.10 -2.60
CA LEU A 4 -14.21 7.64 -2.73
C LEU A 4 -13.17 6.68 -2.15
N LEU A 5 -13.38 6.18 -0.92
CA LEU A 5 -12.51 5.17 -0.32
C LEU A 5 -12.47 3.88 -1.16
N PHE A 6 -13.61 3.46 -1.70
CA PHE A 6 -13.66 2.33 -2.64
C PHE A 6 -12.75 2.57 -3.85
N ILE A 7 -12.97 3.67 -4.57
CA ILE A 7 -12.25 3.97 -5.82
C ILE A 7 -10.75 4.09 -5.57
N THR A 8 -10.34 4.86 -4.55
CA THR A 8 -8.91 5.08 -4.28
C THR A 8 -8.22 3.80 -3.84
N ASN A 9 -8.80 3.02 -2.91
CA ASN A 9 -8.20 1.76 -2.46
C ASN A 9 -8.21 0.70 -3.57
N ALA A 10 -9.28 0.59 -4.36
CA ALA A 10 -9.33 -0.34 -5.49
C ALA A 10 -8.26 -0.02 -6.54
N LEU A 11 -8.11 1.26 -6.91
CA LEU A 11 -7.09 1.69 -7.87
C LEU A 11 -5.68 1.39 -7.36
N MET A 12 -5.38 1.74 -6.10
CA MET A 12 -4.07 1.44 -5.50
C MET A 12 -3.81 -0.06 -5.43
N ALA A 13 -4.81 -0.88 -5.07
CA ALA A 13 -4.68 -2.34 -5.05
C ALA A 13 -4.36 -2.91 -6.43
N ILE A 14 -5.07 -2.48 -7.48
CA ILE A 14 -4.85 -2.96 -8.86
C ILE A 14 -3.43 -2.63 -9.31
N VAL A 15 -3.00 -1.38 -9.10
CA VAL A 15 -1.65 -0.93 -9.48
C VAL A 15 -0.58 -1.73 -8.73
N LEU A 16 -0.72 -1.88 -7.41
CA LEU A 16 0.25 -2.60 -6.57
C LEU A 16 0.27 -4.11 -6.81
N SER A 17 -0.84 -4.71 -7.23
CA SER A 17 -0.91 -6.15 -7.53
C SER A 17 0.10 -6.55 -8.59
N ARG A 18 0.27 -5.73 -9.64
CA ARG A 18 1.29 -5.98 -10.68
C ARG A 18 2.70 -6.00 -10.09
N PHE A 19 2.99 -5.11 -9.15
CA PHE A 19 4.31 -5.03 -8.51
C PHE A 19 4.57 -6.17 -7.54
N ALA A 20 3.56 -6.61 -6.80
CA ALA A 20 3.64 -7.79 -5.95
C ALA A 20 3.90 -9.05 -6.78
N ILE A 21 3.08 -9.27 -7.82
CA ILE A 21 3.22 -10.42 -8.72
C ILE A 21 4.62 -10.44 -9.34
N SER A 22 5.07 -9.34 -9.95
CA SER A 22 6.37 -9.25 -10.59
C SER A 22 7.53 -9.59 -9.63
N LYS A 23 7.43 -9.18 -8.36
CA LYS A 23 8.41 -9.49 -7.33
C LYS A 23 8.35 -10.93 -6.87
N LEU A 24 7.16 -11.52 -6.71
CA LEU A 24 7.03 -12.89 -6.23
C LEU A 24 7.39 -13.93 -7.29
N THR A 25 7.01 -13.69 -8.55
CA THR A 25 7.28 -14.60 -9.67
C THR A 25 8.69 -14.46 -10.24
N GLY A 26 9.44 -13.43 -9.84
CA GLY A 26 10.82 -13.25 -10.25
C GLY A 26 10.98 -12.80 -11.70
N TRP A 27 10.11 -11.92 -12.19
CA TRP A 27 10.29 -11.30 -13.51
C TRP A 27 11.68 -10.68 -13.63
N GLU A 28 12.31 -10.80 -14.80
CA GLU A 28 13.70 -10.37 -15.01
C GLU A 28 13.95 -8.91 -14.59
N ILE A 29 13.00 -8.02 -14.91
CA ILE A 29 13.07 -6.60 -14.53
C ILE A 29 13.13 -6.43 -13.01
N SER A 30 12.36 -7.22 -12.26
CA SER A 30 12.39 -7.20 -10.81
C SER A 30 13.67 -7.82 -10.28
N VAL A 31 14.13 -8.93 -10.84
CA VAL A 31 15.37 -9.59 -10.38
C VAL A 31 16.57 -8.66 -10.55
N LYS A 32 16.75 -8.05 -11.72
CA LYS A 32 17.84 -7.10 -11.99
C LYS A 32 17.82 -5.91 -11.04
N ALA A 33 16.63 -5.33 -10.81
CA ALA A 33 16.47 -4.21 -9.89
C ALA A 33 16.87 -4.56 -8.45
N PHE A 34 16.51 -5.75 -7.96
CA PHE A 34 16.85 -6.16 -6.60
C PHE A 34 18.30 -6.59 -6.45
N ILE A 35 18.94 -7.14 -7.49
CA ILE A 35 20.40 -7.38 -7.49
C ILE A 35 21.16 -6.07 -7.31
N GLU A 36 20.75 -5.05 -8.05
CA GLU A 36 21.33 -3.70 -7.94
C GLU A 36 21.11 -3.11 -6.54
N MET A 37 19.85 -3.09 -6.07
CA MET A 37 19.48 -2.48 -4.79
C MET A 37 20.05 -3.23 -3.58
N ALA A 38 20.29 -4.54 -3.69
CA ALA A 38 20.85 -5.35 -2.60
C ALA A 38 22.36 -5.18 -2.45
N LYS A 39 23.07 -4.82 -3.54
CA LYS A 39 24.54 -4.66 -3.54
C LYS A 39 25.06 -3.73 -2.44
N PRO A 40 24.54 -2.50 -2.25
CA PRO A 40 25.00 -1.61 -1.18
C PRO A 40 24.60 -2.09 0.23
N LEU A 41 23.57 -2.93 0.34
CA LEU A 41 23.05 -3.44 1.62
C LEU A 41 23.75 -4.72 2.09
N GLY A 42 24.45 -5.43 1.19
CA GLY A 42 25.09 -6.71 1.52
C GLY A 42 24.09 -7.82 1.85
N ILE A 43 22.84 -7.71 1.41
CA ILE A 43 21.77 -8.69 1.65
C ILE A 43 21.55 -9.57 0.43
N ASP A 44 20.96 -10.75 0.62
CA ASP A 44 20.60 -11.63 -0.49
C ASP A 44 19.50 -10.96 -1.37
N PRO A 45 19.73 -10.79 -2.69
CA PRO A 45 18.76 -10.14 -3.58
C PRO A 45 17.43 -10.90 -3.68
N THR A 46 17.46 -12.23 -3.54
CA THR A 46 16.26 -13.06 -3.66
C THR A 46 15.37 -12.89 -2.45
N PHE A 47 15.94 -12.96 -1.25
CA PHE A 47 15.27 -12.66 0.00
C PHE A 47 14.70 -11.24 -0.01
N PHE A 48 15.50 -10.24 -0.38
CA PHE A 48 15.04 -8.85 -0.40
C PHE A 48 13.85 -8.63 -1.35
N ARG A 49 13.91 -9.24 -2.54
CA ARG A 49 12.83 -9.21 -3.53
C ARG A 49 11.56 -9.87 -2.99
N ILE A 50 11.67 -11.09 -2.46
CA ILE A 50 10.53 -11.86 -1.98
C ILE A 50 9.91 -11.19 -0.76
N ALA A 51 10.71 -10.73 0.21
CA ALA A 51 10.23 -10.02 1.40
C ALA A 51 9.45 -8.76 1.01
N THR A 52 9.98 -7.97 0.06
CA THR A 52 9.29 -6.79 -0.46
C THR A 52 8.02 -7.17 -1.23
N GLY A 53 8.05 -8.27 -1.98
CA GLY A 53 6.88 -8.82 -2.67
C GLY A 53 5.76 -9.19 -1.71
N ILE A 54 6.09 -9.88 -0.61
CA ILE A 54 5.15 -10.26 0.45
C ILE A 54 4.57 -8.99 1.12
N LEU A 55 5.42 -8.02 1.47
CA LEU A 55 4.98 -6.76 2.07
C LEU A 55 3.96 -6.04 1.17
N ILE A 56 4.25 -5.91 -0.13
CA ILE A 56 3.31 -5.28 -1.08
C ILE A 56 2.02 -6.11 -1.21
N SER A 57 2.09 -7.45 -1.20
CA SER A 57 0.89 -8.29 -1.20
C SER A 57 0.00 -8.04 0.01
N VAL A 58 0.58 -7.87 1.21
CA VAL A 58 -0.19 -7.53 2.42
C VAL A 58 -0.88 -6.16 2.25
N VAL A 59 -0.18 -5.17 1.69
CA VAL A 59 -0.77 -3.86 1.38
C VAL A 59 -1.92 -3.99 0.38
N VAL A 60 -1.75 -4.78 -0.68
CA VAL A 60 -2.80 -5.04 -1.69
C VAL A 60 -4.04 -5.65 -1.03
N ILE A 61 -3.86 -6.66 -0.18
CA ILE A 61 -4.96 -7.28 0.56
C ILE A 61 -5.65 -6.25 1.46
N GLY A 62 -4.88 -5.42 2.17
CA GLY A 62 -5.42 -4.34 3.00
C GLY A 62 -6.27 -3.34 2.20
N TYR A 63 -5.80 -2.94 1.02
CA TYR A 63 -6.54 -2.06 0.11
C TYR A 63 -7.78 -2.73 -0.48
N LEU A 64 -7.70 -3.98 -0.94
CA LEU A 64 -8.88 -4.70 -1.44
C LEU A 64 -9.93 -4.88 -0.36
N ALA A 65 -9.53 -5.29 0.85
CA ALA A 65 -10.42 -5.42 1.98
C ALA A 65 -11.08 -4.07 2.30
N THR A 66 -10.28 -2.98 2.36
CA THR A 66 -10.82 -1.64 2.60
C THR A 66 -11.80 -1.22 1.50
N ALA A 67 -11.49 -1.50 0.23
CA ALA A 67 -12.39 -1.22 -0.88
C ALA A 67 -13.70 -1.99 -0.75
N ILE A 68 -13.66 -3.31 -0.58
CA ILE A 68 -14.85 -4.17 -0.48
C ILE A 68 -15.71 -3.76 0.73
N PHE A 69 -15.11 -3.64 1.92
CA PHE A 69 -15.85 -3.24 3.12
C PHE A 69 -16.37 -1.81 3.02
N SER A 70 -15.67 -0.94 2.29
CA SER A 70 -16.22 0.38 2.00
C SER A 70 -17.45 0.32 1.12
N LEU A 71 -17.82 -0.76 0.42
CA LEU A 71 -19.11 -0.85 -0.29
C LEU A 71 -20.24 -1.40 0.60
N VAL A 72 -19.90 -2.22 1.59
CA VAL A 72 -20.88 -2.85 2.48
C VAL A 72 -21.43 -1.79 3.46
N LYS A 73 -22.72 -1.46 3.31
CA LYS A 73 -23.39 -0.41 4.09
C LYS A 73 -23.80 -0.97 5.47
N ASN A 74 -23.19 -0.46 6.55
CA ASN A 74 -23.58 -0.43 7.98
C ASN A 74 -24.33 -1.59 8.69
N ASN A 75 -24.73 -2.68 8.04
CA ASN A 75 -25.56 -3.74 8.64
C ASN A 75 -24.94 -5.14 8.59
N ALA A 76 -23.76 -5.30 7.97
CA ALA A 76 -22.99 -6.50 8.15
C ALA A 76 -22.26 -6.37 9.48
N ILE A 77 -22.88 -6.89 10.55
CA ILE A 77 -22.22 -7.17 11.81
C ILE A 77 -21.13 -8.19 11.47
N THR A 78 -19.95 -7.72 11.09
CA THR A 78 -18.78 -8.56 11.00
C THR A 78 -18.47 -9.00 12.42
N LYS A 79 -18.43 -10.32 12.65
CA LYS A 79 -18.11 -10.94 13.95
C LYS A 79 -16.76 -10.50 14.55
N PHE A 80 -15.95 -9.79 13.75
CA PHE A 80 -14.69 -9.17 14.14
C PHE A 80 -14.94 -7.82 14.80
N ASN A 81 -14.45 -7.67 16.03
CA ASN A 81 -14.63 -6.47 16.86
C ASN A 81 -13.74 -5.28 16.46
N ILE A 82 -13.16 -5.31 15.25
CA ILE A 82 -12.30 -4.22 14.75
C ILE A 82 -13.19 -3.27 13.94
N PRO A 83 -13.34 -2.00 14.35
CA PRO A 83 -14.12 -1.05 13.59
C PRO A 83 -13.48 -0.80 12.23
N PHE A 84 -14.29 -0.79 11.17
CA PHE A 84 -13.84 -0.59 9.79
C PHE A 84 -12.93 0.65 9.62
N SER A 85 -13.17 1.72 10.37
CA SER A 85 -12.37 2.94 10.33
C SER A 85 -10.92 2.72 10.77
N GLU A 86 -10.68 1.91 11.79
CA GLU A 86 -9.33 1.57 12.25
C GLU A 86 -8.62 0.66 11.25
N TRP A 87 -9.29 -0.37 10.76
CA TRP A 87 -8.75 -1.22 9.71
C TRP A 87 -8.33 -0.41 8.47
N ALA A 88 -9.24 0.42 7.96
CA ALA A 88 -8.98 1.25 6.79
C ALA A 88 -7.84 2.24 7.04
N PHE A 89 -7.72 2.77 8.25
CA PHE A 89 -6.62 3.65 8.65
C PHE A 89 -5.29 2.90 8.60
N TYR A 90 -5.18 1.74 9.26
CA TYR A 90 -3.94 0.97 9.29
C TYR A 90 -3.53 0.44 7.91
N ALA A 91 -4.50 0.02 7.07
CA ALA A 91 -4.21 -0.39 5.70
C ALA A 91 -3.60 0.76 4.87
N ASN A 92 -4.19 1.96 4.97
CA ASN A 92 -3.65 3.14 4.27
C ASN A 92 -2.34 3.64 4.85
N LEU A 93 -2.14 3.51 6.17
CA LEU A 93 -0.87 3.84 6.80
C LEU A 93 0.24 2.88 6.37
N LEU A 94 -0.03 1.57 6.35
CA LEU A 94 0.94 0.57 5.91
C LEU A 94 1.33 0.78 4.45
N GLY A 95 0.35 1.02 3.57
CA GLY A 95 0.63 1.29 2.17
C GLY A 95 1.39 2.59 1.94
N LEU A 96 1.09 3.65 2.71
CA LEU A 96 1.86 4.90 2.70
C LEU A 96 3.32 4.64 3.09
N LEU A 97 3.57 3.99 4.23
CA LEU A 97 4.92 3.70 4.72
C LEU A 97 5.69 2.80 3.74
N THR A 98 5.02 1.81 3.14
CA THR A 98 5.64 0.94 2.14
C THR A 98 6.07 1.72 0.90
N MET A 99 5.25 2.68 0.43
CA MET A 99 5.61 3.50 -0.74
C MET A 99 6.66 4.55 -0.42
N VAL A 100 6.64 5.15 0.76
CA VAL A 100 7.72 6.04 1.22
C VAL A 100 9.04 5.28 1.31
N GLY A 101 9.03 4.07 1.90
CA GLY A 101 10.19 3.18 1.92
C GLY A 101 10.67 2.82 0.51
N ALA A 102 9.76 2.54 -0.41
CA ALA A 102 10.09 2.28 -1.81
C ALA A 102 10.71 3.49 -2.51
N LEU A 103 10.22 4.71 -2.26
CA LEU A 103 10.81 5.95 -2.79
C LEU A 103 12.23 6.14 -2.25
N ILE A 104 12.42 5.98 -0.94
CA ILE A 104 13.75 6.08 -0.33
C ILE A 104 14.68 5.03 -0.95
N ALA A 105 14.26 3.77 -1.05
CA ALA A 105 15.04 2.70 -1.66
C ALA A 105 15.38 2.99 -3.13
N GLU A 106 14.46 3.57 -3.90
CA GLU A 106 14.69 3.92 -5.30
C GLU A 106 15.76 5.01 -5.47
N TYR A 107 15.80 6.01 -4.59
CA TYR A 107 16.79 7.10 -4.65
C TYR A 107 18.12 6.78 -3.97
N THR A 108 18.15 5.83 -3.04
CA THR A 108 19.36 5.52 -2.24
C THR A 108 20.08 4.27 -2.68
N LEU A 109 19.35 3.27 -3.22
CA LEU A 109 19.91 1.95 -3.51
C LEU A 109 20.10 1.69 -5.00
N ARG A 110 19.45 2.46 -5.88
CA ARG A 110 19.69 2.38 -7.33
C ARG A 110 20.68 3.43 -7.81
N ILE A 111 21.38 3.08 -8.87
CA ILE A 111 22.28 3.96 -9.62
C ILE A 111 21.44 5.00 -10.36
N GLU A 112 20.37 4.55 -11.02
CA GLU A 112 19.44 5.42 -11.75
C GLU A 112 17.99 5.18 -11.31
N PRO A 113 17.34 6.16 -10.67
CA PRO A 113 15.93 6.07 -10.31
C PRO A 113 15.03 5.95 -11.54
N LYS A 114 14.12 4.98 -11.54
CA LYS A 114 13.10 4.86 -12.58
C LYS A 114 11.94 5.79 -12.28
N MET A 115 11.89 6.92 -12.96
CA MET A 115 10.90 7.98 -12.74
C MET A 115 9.45 7.49 -12.82
N LEU A 116 9.13 6.52 -13.68
CA LEU A 116 7.78 5.95 -13.72
C LEU A 116 7.38 5.27 -12.40
N LEU A 117 8.30 4.56 -11.74
CA LEU A 117 8.06 3.95 -10.43
C LEU A 117 7.89 5.01 -9.35
N VAL A 118 8.69 6.07 -9.41
CA VAL A 118 8.59 7.23 -8.51
C VAL A 118 7.21 7.87 -8.61
N TYR A 119 6.72 8.15 -9.82
CA TYR A 119 5.39 8.76 -10.00
C TYR A 119 4.26 7.87 -9.48
N ILE A 120 4.35 6.56 -9.70
CA ILE A 120 3.36 5.61 -9.17
C ILE A 120 3.39 5.62 -7.63
N ALA A 121 4.58 5.54 -7.04
CA ALA A 121 4.72 5.54 -5.58
C ALA A 121 4.22 6.86 -4.97
N LEU A 122 4.54 8.01 -5.58
CA LEU A 122 4.01 9.33 -5.16
C LEU A 122 2.48 9.39 -5.27
N GLY A 123 1.91 8.90 -6.37
CA GLY A 123 0.46 8.84 -6.52
C GLY A 123 -0.22 8.04 -5.40
N ILE A 124 0.35 6.88 -5.05
CA ILE A 124 -0.16 6.05 -3.94
C ILE A 124 0.03 6.76 -2.60
N VAL A 125 1.17 7.42 -2.35
CA VAL A 125 1.39 8.20 -1.12
C VAL A 125 0.33 9.29 -0.96
N LEU A 126 0.04 10.04 -2.02
CA LEU A 126 -0.97 11.11 -2.01
C LEU A 126 -2.37 10.56 -1.74
N LEU A 127 -2.77 9.49 -2.43
CA LEU A 127 -4.08 8.86 -2.23
C LEU A 127 -4.22 8.24 -0.84
N SER A 128 -3.18 7.61 -0.32
CA SER A 128 -3.15 7.03 1.02
C SER A 128 -3.27 8.12 2.09
N SER A 129 -2.54 9.22 1.93
CA SER A 129 -2.59 10.38 2.82
C SER A 129 -3.98 11.03 2.81
N LEU A 130 -4.59 11.17 1.64
CA LEU A 130 -5.95 11.67 1.48
C LEU A 130 -6.97 10.77 2.19
N ASN A 131 -6.86 9.46 2.01
CA ASN A 131 -7.73 8.49 2.66
C ASN A 131 -7.61 8.54 4.19
N ILE A 132 -6.38 8.59 4.73
CA ILE A 132 -6.10 8.75 6.16
C ILE A 132 -6.74 10.04 6.70
N PHE A 133 -6.58 11.15 5.98
CA PHE A 133 -7.15 12.44 6.37
C PHE A 133 -8.68 12.40 6.44
N ILE A 134 -9.34 11.76 5.46
CA ILE A 134 -10.79 11.58 5.43
C ILE A 134 -11.26 10.73 6.62
N LEU A 135 -10.55 9.66 6.95
CA LEU A 135 -10.88 8.77 8.07
C LEU A 135 -10.74 9.50 9.41
N ASN A 136 -9.64 10.24 9.61
CA ASN A 136 -9.37 11.00 10.84
C ASN A 136 -10.39 12.11 11.09
N ARG A 137 -10.81 12.85 10.05
CA ARG A 137 -11.86 13.88 10.20
C ARG A 137 -13.17 13.26 10.70
N LYS A 138 -13.51 12.05 10.26
CA LYS A 138 -14.77 11.41 10.61
C LYS A 138 -14.79 10.82 12.00
N GLN A 139 -13.68 10.21 12.45
CA GLN A 139 -13.56 9.77 13.84
C GLN A 139 -13.76 10.94 14.81
N LYS A 140 -13.15 12.10 14.53
CA LYS A 140 -13.34 13.32 15.33
C LYS A 140 -14.80 13.81 15.38
N VAL A 141 -15.53 13.74 14.25
CA VAL A 141 -16.96 14.12 14.21
C VAL A 141 -17.85 13.15 15.00
N ILE A 142 -17.51 11.86 15.06
CA ILE A 142 -18.26 10.87 15.84
C ILE A 142 -18.01 11.09 17.33
N ILE A 143 -16.75 11.30 17.74
CA ILE A 143 -16.38 11.55 19.13
C ILE A 143 -17.02 12.85 19.66
N ASN A 144 -17.04 13.93 18.86
CA ASN A 144 -17.64 15.21 19.28
C ASN A 144 -19.19 15.19 19.33
N LYS A 145 -19.84 14.10 18.93
CA LYS A 145 -21.31 13.93 18.96
C LYS A 145 -21.80 13.00 20.07
N LEU A 146 -20.87 12.37 20.80
CA LEU A 146 -21.11 11.57 22.00
C LEU A 146 -20.91 12.45 23.23
#